data_AF-A0A328WQF2-F1
#
_entry.id   AF-A0A328WQF2-F1
#
_cell.length_a   1.000
_cell.length_b   1.000
_cell.length_c   1.000
_cell.angle_alpha   90.00
_cell.angle_beta   90.00
_cell.angle_gamma   90.00
#
_symmetry.space_group_name_H-M   'P 1'
#
loop_
_entity.id
_entity.type
_entity.pdbx_description
1 polymer ?
#
loop_
_entity_poly.entity_id
_entity_poly.type
_entity_poly.pdbx_seq_one_letter_code
_entity_poly.pdbx_strand_id
1 'polypeptide(L)'
;MKASRTENQPNLSFRVILLGYVITMIFWILVQNLDVYRFAIVGALYEILWLPMLATIILLPSAAFYFWYKDKFNINSIFFYLLLVFVFTTGVSYFLISE
;
A
#
# COMPACT_ATOMS: atom_id res chain seq x y z
N MET A 1 35.60 -18.86 -9.60
CA MET A 1 35.22 -17.88 -8.56
C MET A 1 33.87 -17.30 -8.95
N LYS A 2 32.77 -17.91 -8.48
CA LYS A 2 31.39 -17.50 -8.84
C LYS A 2 31.03 -16.34 -7.92
N ALA A 3 31.07 -15.12 -8.44
CA ALA A 3 30.72 -13.92 -7.67
C ALA A 3 29.36 -14.13 -7.00
N SER A 4 29.34 -14.00 -5.67
CA SER A 4 28.14 -14.07 -4.85
C SER A 4 27.22 -12.92 -5.23
N ARG A 5 26.28 -13.20 -6.14
CA ARG A 5 25.23 -12.29 -6.60
C ARG A 5 24.14 -12.12 -5.52
N THR A 6 24.56 -11.86 -4.29
CA THR A 6 23.73 -11.45 -3.14
C THR A 6 23.74 -9.93 -3.02
N GLU A 7 23.75 -9.23 -4.15
CA GLU A 7 23.71 -7.79 -4.22
C GLU A 7 22.26 -7.33 -4.05
N ASN A 8 21.93 -6.90 -2.82
CA ASN A 8 20.84 -5.97 -2.47
C ASN A 8 19.53 -6.06 -3.26
N GLN A 9 19.02 -7.26 -3.52
CA GLN A 9 17.67 -7.37 -4.08
C GLN A 9 16.65 -7.08 -2.98
N PRO A 10 15.74 -6.11 -3.16
CA PRO A 10 14.72 -5.85 -2.15
C PRO A 10 13.89 -7.11 -1.92
N ASN A 11 13.67 -7.43 -0.65
CA ASN A 11 12.94 -8.61 -0.19
C ASN A 11 11.61 -8.74 -0.97
N LEU A 12 11.28 -9.95 -1.43
CA LEU A 12 10.05 -10.18 -2.19
C LEU A 12 8.82 -9.66 -1.43
N SER A 13 8.75 -9.90 -0.12
CA SER A 13 7.69 -9.41 0.76
C SER A 13 7.57 -7.88 0.75
N PHE A 14 8.70 -7.16 0.76
CA PHE A 14 8.70 -5.70 0.64
C PHE A 14 8.11 -5.25 -0.69
N ARG A 15 8.50 -5.88 -1.81
CA ARG A 15 7.99 -5.51 -3.14
C ARG A 15 6.48 -5.73 -3.25
N VAL A 16 5.98 -6.86 -2.73
CA VAL A 16 4.55 -7.18 -2.74
C VAL A 16 3.76 -6.17 -1.90
N ILE A 17 4.23 -5.86 -0.68
CA ILE A 17 3.57 -4.90 0.20
C ILE A 17 3.58 -3.50 -0.44
N LEU A 18 4.72 -3.07 -1.01
CA LEU A 18 4.85 -1.78 -1.69
C LEU A 18 3.90 -1.68 -2.90
N LEU A 19 3.86 -2.70 -3.75
CA LEU A 19 2.95 -2.74 -4.90
C LEU A 19 1.49 -2.69 -4.44
N GLY A 20 1.15 -3.42 -3.38
CA GLY A 20 -0.17 -3.37 -2.77
C GLY A 20 -0.55 -1.96 -2.32
N TYR A 21 0.38 -1.22 -1.70
CA TYR A 21 0.15 0.16 -1.31
C TYR A 21 -0.07 1.09 -2.50
N VAL A 22 0.78 0.99 -3.52
CA VAL A 22 0.66 1.81 -4.74
C VAL A 22 -0.69 1.58 -5.42
N ILE A 23 -1.11 0.32 -5.57
CA ILE A 23 -2.41 -0.03 -6.17
C ILE A 23 -3.56 0.52 -5.33
N THR A 24 -3.50 0.34 -4.01
CA THR A 24 -4.54 0.83 -3.09
C THR A 24 -4.66 2.36 -3.20
N MET A 25 -3.54 3.09 -3.20
CA MET A 25 -3.53 4.55 -3.34
C MET A 25 -4.13 5.00 -4.67
N ILE A 26 -3.71 4.39 -5.79
CA ILE A 26 -4.23 4.72 -7.12
C ILE A 26 -5.74 4.48 -7.18
N PHE A 27 -6.22 3.37 -6.62
CA PHE A 27 -7.66 3.07 -6.57
C PHE A 27 -8.44 4.18 -5.87
N TRP A 28 -8.02 4.59 -4.68
CA TRP A 28 -8.73 5.63 -3.92
C TRP A 28 -8.69 7.00 -4.59
N ILE A 29 -7.55 7.37 -5.20
CA ILE A 29 -7.44 8.62 -5.96
C ILE A 29 -8.37 8.59 -7.19
N LEU A 30 -8.40 7.49 -7.95
CA LEU A 30 -9.26 7.38 -9.13
C LEU A 30 -10.74 7.45 -8.77
N VAL A 31 -11.17 6.72 -7.74
CA VAL A 31 -12.57 6.72 -7.30
C VAL A 31 -13.02 8.10 -6.84
N GLN A 32 -12.14 8.89 -6.22
CA GLN A 32 -12.48 10.26 -5.79
C GLN A 32 -12.64 11.24 -6.96
N ASN A 33 -11.87 11.05 -8.03
CA ASN A 33 -11.87 11.97 -9.18
C ASN A 33 -12.84 11.56 -10.29
N LEU A 34 -13.44 10.37 -10.22
CA LEU A 34 -14.35 9.83 -11.22
C LEU A 34 -15.76 9.72 -10.65
N ASP A 35 -16.75 10.18 -11.41
CA ASP A 35 -18.15 9.85 -11.14
C ASP A 35 -18.39 8.37 -11.47
N VAL A 36 -18.19 7.51 -10.47
CA VAL A 36 -18.32 6.05 -10.58
C VAL A 36 -19.75 5.62 -10.90
N TYR A 37 -20.75 6.45 -10.61
CA TYR A 37 -22.16 6.15 -10.87
C TYR A 37 -22.62 6.58 -12.26
N ARG A 38 -21.82 7.40 -12.97
CA ARG A 38 -22.10 7.82 -14.34
C ARG A 38 -22.13 6.66 -15.33
N PHE A 39 -21.33 5.62 -15.12
CA PHE A 39 -21.25 4.45 -16.00
C PHE A 39 -21.47 3.17 -15.20
N ALA A 40 -22.47 2.37 -15.57
CA ALA A 40 -22.85 1.14 -14.86
C ALA A 40 -21.68 0.15 -14.68
N ILE A 41 -20.79 0.02 -15.67
CA ILE A 41 -19.62 -0.86 -15.60
C ILE A 41 -18.61 -0.37 -14.55
N VAL A 42 -18.36 0.94 -14.50
CA VAL A 42 -17.42 1.55 -13.54
C VAL A 42 -17.96 1.41 -12.13
N GLY A 43 -19.26 1.66 -11.93
CA GLY A 43 -19.94 1.47 -10.65
C GLY A 43 -19.88 0.02 -10.16
N ALA A 44 -20.15 -0.95 -11.04
CA ALA A 44 -20.05 -2.37 -10.69
C ALA A 44 -18.62 -2.81 -10.32
N LEU A 45 -17.60 -2.32 -11.05
CA LEU A 45 -16.20 -2.58 -10.70
C LEU A 45 -15.83 -1.97 -9.34
N TYR A 46 -16.29 -0.75 -9.07
CA TYR A 46 -16.11 -0.10 -7.77
C TYR A 46 -16.76 -0.92 -6.65
N GLU A 47 -18.00 -1.36 -6.81
CA GLU A 47 -18.74 -2.16 -5.82
C GLU A 47 -18.13 -3.53 -5.51
N ILE A 48 -17.40 -4.12 -6.46
CA ILE A 48 -16.67 -5.37 -6.22
C ILE A 48 -15.31 -5.09 -5.57
N LEU A 49 -14.64 -4.00 -5.96
CA LEU A 49 -13.27 -3.70 -5.54
C LEU A 49 -13.17 -2.91 -4.22
N TRP A 50 -14.19 -2.16 -3.81
CA TRP A 50 -14.09 -1.29 -2.63
C TRP A 50 -13.82 -2.08 -1.34
N LEU A 51 -14.47 -3.23 -1.13
CA LEU A 51 -14.24 -4.07 0.05
C LEU A 51 -12.81 -4.65 0.09
N PRO A 52 -12.31 -5.30 -0.98
CA PRO A 52 -10.90 -5.70 -1.06
C PRO A 52 -9.92 -4.56 -0.80
N MET A 53 -10.19 -3.37 -1.35
CA MET A 53 -9.30 -2.20 -1.18
C MET A 53 -9.39 -1.58 0.21
N LEU A 54 -10.52 -1.71 0.91
CA LEU A 54 -10.61 -1.40 2.33
C LEU A 54 -9.82 -2.41 3.17
N ALA A 55 -9.89 -3.70 2.82
CA ALA A 55 -9.12 -4.72 3.51
C ALA A 55 -7.61 -4.48 3.38
N THR A 56 -7.11 -4.04 2.21
CA THR A 56 -5.69 -3.76 2.01
C THR A 56 -5.19 -2.60 2.87
N ILE A 57 -6.02 -1.58 3.15
CA ILE A 57 -5.69 -0.48 4.07
C ILE A 57 -5.32 -1.00 5.47
N ILE A 58 -5.92 -2.10 5.92
CA ILE A 58 -5.65 -2.66 7.26
C ILE A 58 -4.59 -3.76 7.18
N LEU A 59 -4.70 -4.65 6.19
CA LEU A 59 -3.85 -5.83 6.08
C LEU A 59 -2.42 -5.50 5.69
N LEU A 60 -2.19 -4.54 4.79
CA LEU A 60 -0.84 -4.15 4.37
C LEU A 60 -0.01 -3.51 5.49
N PRO A 61 -0.50 -2.54 6.28
CA PRO A 61 0.27 -2.02 7.42
C PRO A 61 0.44 -3.07 8.50
N SER A 62 -0.55 -3.94 8.72
CA SER A 62 -0.40 -5.08 9.64
C SER A 62 0.70 -6.04 9.19
N ALA A 63 0.79 -6.34 7.90
CA ALA A 63 1.85 -7.17 7.33
C ALA A 63 3.23 -6.50 7.44
N ALA A 64 3.32 -5.21 7.12
CA ALA A 64 4.56 -4.44 7.28
C ALA A 64 5.00 -4.41 8.75
N PHE A 65 4.07 -4.21 9.68
CA PHE A 65 4.33 -4.25 11.12
C PHE A 65 4.80 -5.63 11.59
N TYR A 66 4.19 -6.70 11.10
CA TYR A 66 4.63 -8.06 11.39
C TYR A 66 6.08 -8.31 10.95
N PHE A 67 6.46 -7.87 9.74
CA PHE A 67 7.84 -7.99 9.28
C PHE A 67 8.80 -7.08 10.05
N TRP A 68 8.37 -5.89 10.47
CA TRP A 68 9.16 -5.03 11.33
C TRP A 68 9.37 -5.63 12.73
N TYR A 69 8.36 -6.29 13.29
CA TYR A 69 8.47 -7.09 14.51
C TYR A 69 9.49 -8.23 14.36
N LYS A 70 9.46 -8.94 13.22
CA LYS A 70 10.45 -9.99 12.91
C LYS A 70 11.87 -9.44 12.80
N ASP A 71 12.01 -8.17 12.40
CA ASP A 71 13.27 -7.42 12.38
C ASP A 71 13.58 -6.75 13.74
N LYS A 72 12.94 -7.21 14.82
CA LYS A 72 13.14 -6.75 16.21
C LYS A 72 12.95 -5.24 16.39
N PHE A 73 12.01 -4.66 15.66
CA PHE A 73 11.73 -3.22 15.68
C PHE A 73 12.94 -2.34 15.32
N ASN A 74 13.84 -2.83 14.45
CA ASN A 74 14.94 -2.03 13.95
C ASN A 74 14.43 -0.79 13.19
N ILE A 75 14.79 0.41 13.63
CA ILE A 75 14.40 1.66 12.97
C ILE A 75 14.99 1.83 11.57
N ASN A 76 16.09 1.11 11.27
CA ASN A 76 16.68 1.09 9.93
C ASN A 76 16.02 0.04 9.01
N SER A 77 14.94 -0.61 9.46
CA SER A 77 14.22 -1.62 8.69
C SER A 77 13.48 -1.00 7.51
N ILE A 78 13.55 -1.66 6.35
CA ILE A 78 12.77 -1.25 5.18
C ILE A 78 11.25 -1.30 5.43
N PHE A 79 10.80 -2.18 6.33
CA PHE A 79 9.39 -2.28 6.71
C PHE A 79 8.94 -1.14 7.64
N PHE A 80 9.87 -0.58 8.44
CA PHE A 80 9.59 0.64 9.20
C PHE A 80 9.38 1.83 8.26
N TYR A 81 10.25 2.01 7.27
CA TYR A 81 10.08 3.05 6.26
C TYR A 81 8.76 2.89 5.47
N LEU A 82 8.34 1.66 5.16
CA LEU A 82 7.03 1.42 4.54
C LEU A 82 5.86 1.91 5.42
N LEU A 83 5.92 1.68 6.73
CA LEU A 83 4.89 2.17 7.65
C LEU A 83 4.85 3.70 7.69
N LEU A 84 6.01 4.35 7.69
CA LEU A 84 6.07 5.82 7.62
C LEU A 84 5.48 6.36 6.31
N VAL A 85 5.82 5.75 5.18
CA VAL A 85 5.24 6.11 3.87
C VAL A 85 3.73 5.94 3.89
N PHE A 86 3.22 4.86 4.50
CA PHE A 86 1.78 4.63 4.62
C PHE A 86 1.08 5.71 5.45
N VAL A 87 1.60 6.03 6.64
CA VAL A 87 1.04 7.10 7.49
C VAL A 87 1.08 8.45 6.77
N PHE A 88 2.20 8.77 6.13
CA PHE A 88 2.33 10.02 5.37
C PHE A 88 1.32 10.08 4.22
N THR A 89 1.19 9.01 3.44
CA THR A 89 0.31 8.96 2.28
C THR A 89 -1.16 9.07 2.69
N THR A 90 -1.58 8.31 3.70
CA THR A 90 -2.96 8.37 4.22
C THR A 90 -3.27 9.73 4.84
N GLY A 91 -2.32 10.35 5.54
CA GLY A 91 -2.45 11.71 6.06
C GLY A 91 -2.61 12.75 4.96
N VAL A 92 -1.81 12.67 3.89
CA VAL A 92 -1.92 13.56 2.72
C VAL A 92 -3.27 13.36 2.02
N SER A 93 -3.68 12.11 1.79
CA SER A 93 -5.00 11.83 1.20
C SER A 93 -6.13 12.38 2.06
N TYR A 94 -6.08 12.24 3.38
CA TYR A 94 -7.07 12.81 4.28
C TYR A 94 -7.12 14.34 4.21
N PHE A 95 -5.96 14.99 4.23
CA PHE A 95 -5.85 16.44 4.12
C PHE A 95 -6.48 16.96 2.81
N LEU A 96 -6.19 16.32 1.68
CA LEU A 96 -6.75 16.69 0.37
C LEU A 96 -8.28 16.51 0.28
N ILE A 97 -8.88 15.67 1.13
CA ILE A 97 -10.33 15.45 1.17
C ILE A 97 -11.02 16.48 2.09
N SER A 98 -10.28 17.04 3.05
CA SER A 98 -10.82 17.95 4.06
C SER A 98 -10.85 19.43 3.67
N GLU A 99 -10.24 19.79 2.54
CA GLU A 99 -10.31 21.12 1.92
C GLU A 99 -11.46 21.22 0.90
#